data_AF-A0A6N3I214-F1
#
_entry.id   AF-A0A6N3I214-F1
#
_cell.length_a   1.000
_cell.length_b   1.000
_cell.length_c   1.000
_cell.angle_alpha   90.00
_cell.angle_beta   90.00
_cell.angle_gamma   90.00
#
_symmetry.space_group_name_H-M   'P 1'
#
loop_
_entity.id
_entity.type
_entity.pdbx_description
1 polymer ?
#
loop_
_entity_poly.entity_id
_entity_poly.type
_entity_poly.pdbx_seq_one_letter_code
_entity_poly.pdbx_strand_id
1 'polypeptide(L)' 'MRERETSEVRYSISRKLLDLMLKNGFISEEEYRKIDALNRETFSPELSEVYA' A
#
# COMPACT_ATOMS: atom_id res chain seq x y z
N MET A 1 -17.63 10.93 3.99
CA MET A 1 -16.40 11.44 4.64
C MET A 1 -15.67 10.34 5.41
N ARG A 2 -16.31 9.64 6.36
CA ARG A 2 -15.66 8.59 7.19
C ARG A 2 -15.00 7.42 6.43
N GLU A 3 -15.58 6.94 5.33
CA GLU A 3 -15.03 5.78 4.61
C GLU A 3 -13.67 6.07 3.95
N ARG A 4 -13.46 7.30 3.46
CA ARG A 4 -12.20 7.74 2.84
C ARG A 4 -11.08 7.83 3.86
N GLU A 5 -11.34 8.49 4.99
CA GLU A 5 -10.40 8.56 6.13
C GLU A 5 -10.01 7.15 6.62
N THR A 6 -10.97 6.22 6.63
CA THR A 6 -10.70 4.82 7.02
C THR A 6 -9.85 4.09 5.98
N SER A 7 -10.00 4.41 4.69
CA SER A 7 -9.23 3.80 3.61
C SER A 7 -7.78 4.29 3.58
N GLU A 8 -7.54 5.58 3.81
CA GLU A 8 -6.19 6.15 3.94
C GLU A 8 -5.43 5.58 5.14
N VAL A 9 -6.12 5.44 6.29
CA VAL A 9 -5.55 4.80 7.48
C VAL A 9 -5.18 3.35 7.20
N ARG A 10 -6.06 2.60 6.52
CA ARG A 10 -5.78 1.21 6.12
C ARG A 10 -4.59 1.12 5.16
N TYR A 11 -4.50 2.00 4.16
CA TYR A 11 -3.33 2.08 3.27
C TYR A 11 -2.04 2.33 4.06
N SER A 12 -2.04 3.29 4.99
CA SER A 12 -0.88 3.61 5.82
C SER A 12 -0.40 2.39 6.63
N ILE A 13 -1.34 1.63 7.21
CA ILE A 13 -1.02 0.41 7.97
C ILE A 13 -0.47 -0.68 7.04
N SER A 14 -1.14 -0.93 5.91
CA SER A 14 -0.69 -1.92 4.92
C SER A 14 0.71 -1.61 4.39
N ARG A 15 1.02 -0.33 4.14
CA ARG A 15 2.35 0.12 3.70
C ARG A 15 3.42 -0.13 4.75
N LYS A 16 3.15 0.18 6.02
CA LYS A 16 4.08 -0.08 7.13
C LYS A 16 4.37 -1.58 7.29
N LEU A 17 3.36 -2.43 7.14
CA LEU A 17 3.54 -3.88 7.19
C LEU A 17 4.41 -4.35 6.01
N LEU A 18 4.12 -3.86 4.81
CA LEU A 18 4.87 -4.20 3.60
C LEU A 18 6.36 -3.78 3.70
N ASP A 19 6.64 -2.61 4.29
CA ASP A 19 8.00 -2.15 4.57
C ASP A 19 8.74 -3.07 5.53
N LEU A 20 8.07 -3.57 6.57
CA LEU A 20 8.65 -4.53 7.51
C LEU A 20 8.93 -5.87 6.84
N MET A 21 8.04 -6.32 5.94
CA MET A 21 8.25 -7.56 5.19
C MET A 21 9.49 -7.47 4.30
N LEU A 22 9.68 -6.35 3.60
CA LEU A 22 10.87 -6.12 2.78
C LEU A 22 12.14 -6.02 3.62
N LYS A 23 12.13 -5.22 4.69
CA LYS A 23 13.30 -5.04 5.58
C LYS A 23 13.77 -6.33 6.21
N ASN A 24 12.84 -7.23 6.54
CA ASN A 24 13.15 -8.52 7.14
C ASN A 24 13.46 -9.61 6.10
N GLY A 25 13.44 -9.29 4.80
CA GLY A 25 13.76 -10.22 3.72
C GLY A 25 12.68 -11.27 3.46
N PHE A 26 11.45 -11.07 3.92
CA PHE A 26 10.33 -11.98 3.64
C PHE A 26 9.83 -11.88 2.20
N ILE A 27 10.10 -10.75 1.54
CA ILE A 27 9.74 -10.48 0.15
C ILE A 27 10.88 -9.76 -0.54
N SER A 28 10.99 -9.99 -1.84
CA SER A 28 11.86 -9.23 -2.73
C SER A 28 11.31 -7.83 -3.03
N GLU A 29 12.16 -6.96 -3.55
CA GLU A 29 11.71 -5.64 -4.04
C GLU A 29 10.68 -5.75 -5.18
N GLU A 30 10.76 -6.80 -5.99
CA GLU A 30 9.80 -7.02 -7.07
C GLU A 30 8.41 -7.36 -6.50
N GLU A 31 8.34 -8.26 -5.53
CA GLU A 31 7.09 -8.60 -4.84
C GLU A 31 6.54 -7.41 -4.08
N TYR A 32 7.41 -6.62 -3.44
CA TYR A 32 7.03 -5.36 -2.79
C TYR A 32 6.33 -4.41 -3.77
N ARG A 33 6.89 -4.17 -4.95
CA ARG A 33 6.29 -3.28 -5.97
C ARG A 33 4.92 -3.77 -6.43
N LYS A 34 4.77 -5.09 -6.63
CA LYS A 34 3.48 -5.69 -7.03
C LYS A 34 2.41 -5.54 -5.95
N ILE A 35 2.75 -5.85 -4.69
CA ILE A 35 1.82 -5.74 -3.56
C ILE A 35 1.45 -4.27 -3.30
N ASP A 36 2.39 -3.37 -3.45
CA ASP A 36 2.16 -1.93 -3.29
C ASP A 36 1.21 -1.34 -4.34
N ALA A 37 1.36 -1.77 -5.60
CA ALA A 37 0.42 -1.41 -6.66
C ALA A 37 -1.00 -1.90 -6.34
N LEU A 38 -1.15 -3.16 -5.92
CA LEU A 38 -2.44 -3.72 -5.51
C LEU A 38 -3.04 -3.00 -4.29
N ASN A 39 -2.21 -2.59 -3.33
CA ASN A 39 -2.65 -1.80 -2.17
C ASN A 39 -3.18 -0.42 -2.59
N ARG A 40 -2.55 0.25 -3.58
CA ARG A 40 -3.05 1.52 -4.12
C ARG A 40 -4.41 1.34 -4.79
N GLU A 41 -4.56 0.34 -5.66
CA GLU A 41 -5.83 0.01 -6.31
C GLU A 41 -6.94 -0.29 -5.29
N THR A 42 -6.59 -1.00 -4.21
CA THR A 42 -7.56 -1.46 -3.20
C THR A 42 -7.97 -0.37 -2.23
N PHE A 43 -7.02 0.46 -1.76
CA PHE A 43 -7.27 1.39 -0.65
C PHE A 43 -7.38 2.85 -1.06
N SER A 44 -6.83 3.25 -2.21
CA SER A 44 -6.91 4.64 -2.65
C SER A 44 -6.80 4.75 -4.18
N PRO A 45 -7.93 4.53 -4.89
CA PRO A 45 -7.97 4.71 -6.35
C PRO A 45 -7.60 6.14 -6.77
N GLU A 46 -7.87 7.15 -5.93
CA GLU A 46 -7.49 8.55 -6.19
C GLU A 46 -5.95 8.76 -6.13
N LEU A 47 -5.22 8.04 -5.27
CA LEU A 47 -3.75 8.09 -5.24
C LEU A 47 -3.09 7.23 -6.34
N SER A 48 -3.83 6.30 -6.93
CA SER A 48 -3.37 5.54 -8.11
C SER A 48 -3.04 6.45 -9.28
N GLU A 49 -3.71 7.61 -9.41
CA GLU A 49 -3.44 8.58 -10.47
C GLU A 49 -2.27 9.53 -10.14
N VAL A 50 -2.01 9.80 -8.86
CA VAL A 50 -0.99 10.78 -8.41
C VAL A 50 0.44 10.21 -8.47
N TYR A 51 0.59 8.89 -8.35
CA TYR A 51 1.88 8.20 -8.34
C TYR A 51 2.03 7.16 -9.47
N ALA A 52 1.24 7.28 -10.54
CA ALA A 52 1.35 6.46 -11.75
C ALA A 52 2.65 6.73 -12.54
#